data_AF-A0A968X4G0-F1
#
_entry.id   AF-A0A968X4G0-F1
#
_cell.length_a   1.000
_cell.length_b   1.000
_cell.length_c   1.000
_cell.angle_alpha   90.00
_cell.angle_beta   90.00
_cell.angle_gamma   90.00
#
_symmetry.space_group_name_H-M   'P 1'
#
loop_
_entity.id
_entity.type
_entity.pdbx_description
1 polymer ?
#
loop_
_entity_poly.entity_id
_entity_poly.type
_entity_poly.pdbx_seq_one_letter_code
_entity_poly.pdbx_strand_id
1 'polypeptide(L)'
;MNTPIAKQTMPIVAYVVKRYPVYSQTFIVNEILAHEAAGMQTRIFALHPPNDAHFQDSIARVRAPVTYLQASSSSSVKASELWSKLRELGAAASHIWPVLEKFSIEDSPHRGEGVGETYGWPDARKFSIEDSGDVYRAVLLALEVKRRGIQHLHAHFATSASTVTRMAAQFA
;
A
#
# COMPACT_ATOMS: atom_id res chain seq x y z
N MET A 1 -23.54 -11.58 -37.36
CA MET A 1 -23.77 -11.86 -35.93
C MET A 1 -22.68 -11.14 -35.15
N ASN A 2 -22.99 -10.01 -34.53
CA ASN A 2 -22.00 -9.29 -33.71
C ASN A 2 -22.07 -9.83 -32.29
N THR A 3 -21.04 -10.57 -31.89
CA THR A 3 -20.81 -10.95 -30.50
C THR A 3 -20.60 -9.68 -29.68
N PRO A 4 -21.36 -9.42 -28.61
CA PRO A 4 -21.10 -8.28 -27.75
C PRO A 4 -19.72 -8.46 -27.10
N ILE A 5 -18.78 -7.59 -27.45
CA ILE A 5 -17.51 -7.47 -26.75
C ILE A 5 -17.87 -7.07 -25.32
N ALA A 6 -17.60 -7.93 -24.35
CA ALA A 6 -17.80 -7.61 -22.94
C ALA A 6 -17.15 -6.25 -22.66
N LYS A 7 -17.87 -5.32 -22.02
CA LYS A 7 -17.33 -4.02 -21.59
C LYS A 7 -16.07 -4.30 -20.78
N GLN A 8 -14.89 -4.13 -21.37
CA GLN A 8 -13.63 -4.17 -20.65
C GLN A 8 -13.63 -2.96 -19.73
N THR A 9 -13.97 -3.18 -18.46
CA THR A 9 -13.81 -2.15 -17.43
C THR A 9 -12.31 -1.92 -17.29
N MET A 10 -11.86 -0.72 -17.66
CA MET A 10 -10.47 -0.32 -17.49
C MET A 10 -10.06 -0.52 -16.01
N PRO A 11 -8.99 -1.26 -15.73
CA PRO A 11 -8.59 -1.53 -14.36
C PRO A 11 -8.22 -0.23 -13.64
N ILE A 12 -8.62 -0.13 -12.38
CA ILE A 12 -8.23 0.92 -11.46
C ILE A 12 -6.88 0.53 -10.87
N VAL A 13 -5.87 1.37 -11.12
CA VAL A 13 -4.51 1.21 -10.60
C VAL A 13 -4.33 2.08 -9.37
N ALA A 14 -3.94 1.46 -8.26
CA ALA A 14 -3.65 2.14 -7.01
C ALA A 14 -2.15 2.22 -6.76
N TYR A 15 -1.62 3.43 -6.81
CA TYR A 15 -0.25 3.75 -6.41
C TYR A 15 -0.14 3.75 -4.89
N VAL A 16 0.80 3.01 -4.34
CA VAL A 16 1.07 2.95 -2.89
C VAL A 16 2.48 3.45 -2.62
N VAL A 17 2.57 4.51 -1.82
CA VAL A 17 3.83 5.24 -1.59
C VAL A 17 4.01 5.57 -0.12
N LYS A 18 5.26 5.68 0.33
CA LYS A 18 5.55 6.02 1.73
C LYS A 18 5.08 7.42 2.09
N ARG A 19 5.33 8.40 1.22
CA ARG A 19 4.91 9.80 1.34
C ARG A 19 4.51 10.32 -0.03
N TYR A 20 3.55 11.23 -0.07
CA TYR A 20 3.17 11.91 -1.31
C TYR A 20 2.59 13.29 -1.02
N PRO A 21 2.89 14.30 -1.85
CA PRO A 21 3.99 14.31 -2.82
C PRO A 21 5.37 14.33 -2.12
N VAL A 22 6.43 13.95 -2.85
CA VAL A 22 7.82 14.12 -2.42
C VAL A 22 8.57 14.84 -3.52
N TYR A 23 9.23 15.95 -3.19
CA TYR A 23 9.82 16.85 -4.19
C TYR A 23 10.83 16.15 -5.10
N SER A 24 11.66 15.26 -4.55
CA SER A 24 12.69 14.55 -5.32
C SER A 24 12.18 13.33 -6.11
N GLN A 25 10.92 12.89 -5.89
CA GLN A 25 10.37 11.67 -6.49
C GLN A 25 9.52 11.99 -7.73
N THR A 26 10.14 12.64 -8.71
CA THR A 26 9.46 13.12 -9.94
C THR A 26 8.97 11.98 -10.82
N PHE A 27 9.67 10.85 -10.81
CA PHE A 27 9.32 9.70 -11.64
C PHE A 27 7.92 9.16 -11.30
N ILE A 28 7.52 9.16 -10.01
CA ILE A 28 6.19 8.72 -9.57
C ILE A 28 5.12 9.62 -10.18
N VAL A 29 5.33 10.94 -10.14
CA VAL A 29 4.41 11.92 -10.71
C VAL A 29 4.30 11.73 -12.22
N ASN A 30 5.43 11.57 -12.90
CA ASN A 30 5.46 11.37 -14.36
C ASN A 30 4.76 10.08 -14.78
N GLU A 31 4.92 9.00 -14.01
CA GLU A 31 4.25 7.73 -14.28
C GLU A 31 2.74 7.83 -14.09
N ILE A 32 2.28 8.45 -13.00
CA ILE A 32 0.86 8.70 -12.76
C ILE A 32 0.26 9.52 -13.89
N LEU A 33 0.94 10.60 -14.31
CA LEU A 33 0.49 11.43 -15.42
C LEU A 33 0.43 10.65 -16.74
N ALA A 34 1.37 9.74 -16.98
CA ALA A 34 1.35 8.88 -18.15
C ALA A 34 0.15 7.91 -18.15
N HIS A 35 -0.16 7.30 -17.00
CA HIS A 35 -1.34 6.45 -16.85
C HIS A 35 -2.65 7.23 -16.98
N GLU A 36 -2.73 8.44 -16.42
CA GLU A 36 -3.88 9.33 -16.60
C GLU A 36 -4.06 9.74 -18.07
N ALA A 37 -2.96 10.06 -18.77
CA ALA A 37 -2.98 10.39 -20.19
C ALA A 37 -3.41 9.19 -21.06
N ALA A 38 -3.11 7.96 -20.62
CA ALA A 38 -3.58 6.72 -21.23
C ALA A 38 -5.05 6.37 -20.88
N GLY A 39 -5.74 7.23 -20.11
CA GLY A 39 -7.13 7.02 -19.71
C GLY A 39 -7.32 5.98 -18.60
N MET A 40 -6.26 5.56 -17.91
CA MET A 40 -6.37 4.66 -16.77
C MET A 40 -6.96 5.40 -15.56
N GLN A 41 -7.79 4.72 -14.80
CA GLN A 41 -8.27 5.24 -13.53
C GLN A 41 -7.22 5.00 -12.45
N THR A 42 -6.71 6.08 -11.87
CA THR A 42 -5.64 6.03 -10.88
C THR A 42 -6.12 6.47 -9.49
N ARG A 43 -5.55 5.87 -8.46
CA ARG A 43 -5.73 6.24 -7.05
C ARG A 43 -4.36 6.31 -6.39
N ILE A 44 -4.16 7.26 -5.48
CA ILE A 44 -2.90 7.37 -4.73
C ILE A 44 -3.18 7.09 -3.26
N PHE A 45 -2.43 6.17 -2.68
CA PHE A 45 -2.42 5.86 -1.27
C PHE A 45 -1.04 6.16 -0.68
N ALA A 46 -0.99 7.08 0.28
CA ALA A 46 0.26 7.48 0.93
C ALA A 46 0.24 7.10 2.41
N LEU A 47 1.31 6.44 2.90
CA LEU A 47 1.38 6.05 4.32
C LEU A 47 1.51 7.26 5.25
N HIS A 48 2.10 8.35 4.74
CA HIS A 48 2.32 9.58 5.48
C HIS A 48 2.12 10.82 4.61
N PRO A 49 1.77 11.98 5.22
CA PRO A 49 1.72 13.26 4.51
C PRO A 49 3.08 13.68 3.93
N PRO A 50 3.10 14.65 3.00
CA PRO A 50 4.35 15.23 2.52
C PRO A 50 5.14 15.86 3.68
N ASN A 51 6.47 15.91 3.53
CA ASN A 51 7.36 16.60 4.48
C ASN A 51 8.07 17.80 3.83
N ASP A 52 7.90 17.99 2.53
CA ASP A 52 8.53 19.05 1.78
C ASP A 52 7.68 20.33 1.82
N ALA A 53 8.35 21.49 1.88
CA ALA A 53 7.69 22.79 1.76
C ALA A 53 7.50 23.22 0.29
N HIS A 54 8.24 22.60 -0.63
CA HIS A 54 8.25 22.93 -2.06
C HIS A 54 7.74 21.75 -2.88
N PHE A 55 6.90 22.06 -3.87
CA PHE A 55 6.35 21.08 -4.80
C PHE A 55 6.58 21.55 -6.22
N GLN A 56 6.68 20.59 -7.13
CA GLN A 56 6.83 20.86 -8.56
C GLN A 56 5.47 21.17 -9.19
N ASP A 57 5.46 22.07 -10.18
CA ASP A 57 4.25 22.43 -10.93
C ASP A 57 3.57 21.20 -11.58
N SER A 58 4.36 20.18 -11.94
CA SER A 58 3.86 18.92 -12.50
C SER A 58 2.86 18.20 -11.59
N ILE A 59 2.99 18.33 -10.26
CA ILE A 59 2.06 17.72 -9.31
C ILE A 59 0.65 18.31 -9.45
N ALA A 60 0.53 19.59 -9.78
CA ALA A 60 -0.77 20.26 -9.97
C ALA A 60 -1.56 19.68 -11.16
N ARG A 61 -0.90 18.92 -12.05
CA ARG A 61 -1.55 18.25 -13.18
C ARG A 61 -2.12 16.88 -12.82
N VAL A 62 -1.70 16.28 -11.70
CA VAL A 62 -2.19 14.96 -11.26
C VAL A 62 -3.64 15.08 -10.83
N ARG A 63 -4.50 14.24 -11.42
CA ARG A 63 -5.94 14.22 -11.14
C ARG A 63 -6.34 13.16 -10.13
N ALA A 64 -5.50 12.15 -9.93
CA ALA A 64 -5.72 11.03 -9.05
C ALA A 64 -5.94 11.53 -7.60
N PRO A 65 -7.03 11.11 -6.94
CA PRO A 65 -7.25 11.47 -5.56
C PRO A 65 -6.25 10.77 -4.64
N VAL A 66 -5.69 11.53 -3.70
CA VAL A 66 -4.78 11.03 -2.66
C VAL A 66 -5.59 10.63 -1.42
N THR A 67 -5.33 9.44 -0.90
CA THR A 67 -5.85 8.95 0.38
C THR A 67 -4.67 8.66 1.31
N TYR A 68 -4.59 9.34 2.45
CA TYR A 68 -3.55 9.07 3.43
C TYR A 68 -3.97 7.95 4.37
N LEU A 69 -3.16 6.90 4.47
CA LEU A 69 -3.35 5.76 5.36
C LEU A 69 -2.76 6.10 6.74
N GLN A 70 -3.38 7.05 7.42
CA GLN A 70 -2.92 7.45 8.75
C GLN A 70 -3.37 6.42 9.79
N ALA A 71 -2.41 5.96 10.61
CA ALA A 71 -2.71 5.46 11.94
C ALA A 71 -3.22 6.64 12.78
N SER A 72 -4.23 6.40 13.64
CA SER A 72 -4.79 7.40 14.55
C SER A 72 -3.71 8.22 15.26
N SER A 73 -4.02 9.46 15.63
CA SER A 73 -3.09 10.56 15.99
C SER A 73 -2.11 10.33 17.16
N SER A 74 -2.05 9.12 17.72
CA SER A 74 -1.02 8.67 18.65
C SER A 74 0.08 7.89 17.93
N SER A 75 1.30 7.92 18.45
CA SER A 75 2.45 7.12 18.00
C SER A 75 2.24 5.60 18.03
N SER A 76 1.02 5.13 18.34
CA SER A 76 0.60 3.73 18.37
C SER A 76 -0.87 3.63 18.00
N VAL A 77 -1.22 2.68 17.13
CA VAL A 77 -2.61 2.34 16.82
C VAL A 77 -3.24 1.67 18.04
N LYS A 78 -4.41 2.13 18.48
CA LYS A 78 -5.13 1.44 19.55
C LYS A 78 -5.58 0.07 19.05
N ALA A 79 -5.31 -0.98 19.83
CA ALA A 79 -5.73 -2.34 19.49
C ALA A 79 -7.23 -2.42 19.15
N SER A 80 -8.08 -1.68 19.86
CA SER A 80 -9.53 -1.62 19.59
C SER A 80 -9.88 -1.10 18.19
N GLU A 81 -9.14 -0.10 17.70
CA GLU A 81 -9.33 0.45 16.34
C GLU A 81 -8.91 -0.56 15.28
N LEU A 82 -7.77 -1.23 15.49
CA LEU A 82 -7.29 -2.31 14.62
C LEU A 82 -8.32 -3.45 14.56
N TRP A 83 -8.78 -3.94 15.72
CA TRP A 83 -9.78 -5.01 15.79
C TRP A 83 -11.10 -4.63 15.13
N SER A 84 -11.52 -3.37 15.26
CA SER A 84 -12.72 -2.89 14.57
C SER A 84 -12.57 -2.96 13.05
N LYS A 85 -11.40 -2.56 12.53
CA LYS A 85 -11.13 -2.60 11.09
C LYS A 85 -10.94 -4.03 10.57
N LEU A 86 -10.35 -4.92 11.36
CA LEU A 86 -10.29 -6.34 11.02
C LEU A 86 -11.68 -6.98 10.95
N ARG A 87 -12.60 -6.63 11.87
CA ARG A 87 -14.00 -7.11 11.80
C ARG A 87 -14.72 -6.59 10.56
N GLU A 88 -14.57 -5.32 10.24
CA GLU A 88 -15.12 -4.71 9.01
C GLU A 88 -14.61 -5.45 7.76
N LEU A 89 -13.30 -5.73 7.73
CA LEU A 89 -12.67 -6.44 6.62
C LEU A 89 -13.11 -7.90 6.54
N GLY A 90 -13.21 -8.61 7.67
CA GLY A 90 -13.75 -9.97 7.71
C GLY A 90 -15.20 -10.08 7.26
N ALA A 91 -16.02 -9.06 7.54
CA ALA A 91 -17.38 -8.97 7.02
C ALA A 91 -17.41 -8.72 5.50
N ALA A 92 -16.43 -7.96 4.97
CA ALA A 92 -16.30 -7.68 3.55
C ALA A 92 -15.58 -8.81 2.76
N ALA A 93 -14.80 -9.64 3.43
CA ALA A 93 -13.95 -10.68 2.83
C ALA A 93 -13.86 -11.92 3.75
N SER A 94 -14.81 -12.86 3.59
CA SER A 94 -14.91 -14.06 4.42
C SER A 94 -13.68 -15.00 4.38
N HIS A 95 -12.76 -14.82 3.42
CA HIS A 95 -11.56 -15.63 3.25
C HIS A 95 -10.31 -15.07 3.96
N ILE A 96 -10.43 -13.96 4.71
CA ILE A 96 -9.28 -13.32 5.34
C ILE A 96 -8.77 -14.05 6.59
N TRP A 97 -9.64 -14.81 7.28
CA TRP A 97 -9.28 -15.44 8.55
C TRP A 97 -8.10 -16.44 8.44
N PRO A 98 -8.08 -17.35 7.44
CA PRO A 98 -6.94 -18.23 7.21
C PRO A 98 -5.65 -17.51 6.79
N VAL A 99 -5.76 -16.30 6.23
CA VAL A 99 -4.59 -15.48 5.85
C VAL A 99 -3.96 -14.86 7.09
N LEU A 100 -4.78 -14.31 7.99
CA LEU A 100 -4.31 -13.71 9.26
C LEU A 100 -3.66 -14.75 10.20
N GLU A 101 -4.18 -15.98 10.21
CA GLU A 101 -3.57 -17.08 10.98
C GLU A 101 -2.16 -17.42 10.50
N LYS A 102 -1.91 -17.38 9.18
CA LYS A 102 -0.57 -17.61 8.60
C LYS A 102 0.43 -16.52 8.99
N PHE A 103 0.00 -15.25 9.02
CA PHE A 103 0.84 -14.14 9.49
C PHE A 103 1.21 -14.24 10.96
N SER A 104 0.38 -14.90 11.78
CA SER A 104 0.66 -15.09 13.21
C SER A 104 1.69 -16.18 13.50
N ILE A 105 2.01 -17.04 12.52
CA ILE A 105 2.85 -18.23 12.70
C ILE A 105 4.17 -18.14 11.91
N GLU A 106 4.24 -17.42 10.78
CA GLU A 106 5.37 -17.53 9.84
C GLU A 106 6.18 -16.25 9.54
N ASP A 107 5.75 -15.04 9.90
CA ASP A 107 6.42 -13.80 9.45
C ASP A 107 7.56 -13.30 10.37
N SER A 108 8.37 -14.21 10.94
CA SER A 108 9.72 -13.88 11.42
C SER A 108 10.74 -14.31 10.37
N PRO A 109 11.15 -13.44 9.43
CA PRO A 109 12.23 -13.79 8.53
C PRO A 109 13.54 -13.82 9.34
N HIS A 110 14.21 -14.99 9.30
CA HIS A 110 15.56 -15.27 9.81
C HIS A 110 15.68 -15.74 11.28
N ARG A 111 15.23 -16.97 11.54
CA ARG A 111 15.93 -17.86 12.48
C ARG A 111 16.71 -18.90 11.66
N GLY A 112 17.83 -18.49 11.06
CA GLY A 112 18.66 -19.33 10.19
C GLY A 112 20.03 -18.71 9.90
N GLU A 113 21.01 -19.19 10.64
CA GLU A 113 22.48 -19.20 10.47
C GLU A 113 23.13 -18.36 9.35
N GLY A 114 23.85 -17.31 9.79
CA GLY A 114 25.20 -16.90 9.36
C GLY A 114 25.56 -16.87 7.87
N VAL A 115 25.40 -15.72 7.22
CA VAL A 115 26.27 -15.24 6.12
C VAL A 115 26.13 -13.73 6.03
N GLY A 116 26.92 -12.99 6.83
CA GLY A 116 26.74 -11.55 7.02
C GLY A 116 28.04 -10.73 6.95
N GLU A 117 29.02 -11.12 6.13
CA GLU A 117 30.29 -10.37 6.05
C GLU A 117 30.74 -9.96 4.64
N THR A 118 30.17 -10.48 3.55
CA THR A 118 30.80 -10.30 2.22
C THR A 118 30.27 -9.14 1.37
N TYR A 119 29.08 -8.62 1.67
CA TYR A 119 28.55 -7.42 1.01
C TYR A 119 27.94 -6.55 2.10
N GLY A 120 28.48 -5.35 2.30
CA GLY A 120 28.13 -4.41 3.38
C GLY A 120 26.68 -3.93 3.37
N TRP A 121 25.74 -4.85 3.60
CA TRP A 121 24.35 -4.58 3.92
C TRP A 121 24.29 -4.17 5.40
N PRO A 122 23.69 -3.01 5.72
CA PRO A 122 23.41 -2.68 7.11
C PRO A 122 22.45 -3.74 7.66
N ASP A 123 22.87 -4.41 8.72
CA ASP A 123 22.13 -5.30 9.62
C ASP A 123 20.67 -5.56 9.21
N ALA A 124 20.40 -6.75 8.66
CA ALA A 124 19.07 -7.20 8.23
C ALA A 124 18.00 -7.09 9.34
N ARG A 125 18.41 -6.88 10.60
CA ARG A 125 17.55 -6.52 11.73
C ARG A 125 16.80 -5.19 11.56
N LYS A 126 17.22 -4.29 10.67
CA LYS A 126 16.51 -3.02 10.42
C LYS A 126 15.31 -3.12 9.48
N PHE A 127 15.12 -4.27 8.81
CA PHE A 127 13.91 -4.55 8.03
C PHE A 127 12.97 -5.46 8.84
N SER A 128 12.88 -5.19 10.13
CA SER A 128 11.94 -5.88 11.02
C SER A 128 10.53 -5.35 10.74
N ILE A 129 9.53 -6.24 10.79
CA ILE A 129 8.09 -5.95 10.68
C ILE A 129 7.67 -5.22 11.96
N GLU A 130 8.20 -4.02 12.19
CA GLU A 130 8.32 -3.44 13.52
C GLU A 130 7.41 -2.24 13.80
N ASP A 131 6.41 -1.96 12.96
CA ASP A 131 5.37 -1.00 13.34
C ASP A 131 3.98 -1.63 13.21
N SER A 132 3.30 -1.78 14.35
CA SER A 132 1.86 -2.06 14.44
C SER A 132 1.02 -1.18 13.48
N GLY A 133 1.55 0.00 13.13
CA GLY A 133 1.00 0.88 12.11
C GLY A 133 0.93 0.29 10.70
N ASP A 134 1.86 -0.57 10.27
CA ASP A 134 1.86 -1.08 8.89
C ASP A 134 0.79 -2.15 8.66
N VAL A 135 0.55 -3.03 9.63
CA VAL A 135 -0.58 -3.98 9.58
C VAL A 135 -1.90 -3.21 9.54
N TYR A 136 -2.05 -2.20 10.39
CA TYR A 136 -3.23 -1.33 10.38
C TYR A 136 -3.42 -0.65 9.02
N ARG A 137 -2.37 -0.07 8.45
CA ARG A 137 -2.39 0.56 7.12
C ARG A 137 -2.74 -0.44 6.02
N ALA A 138 -2.26 -1.69 6.12
CA ALA A 138 -2.60 -2.74 5.16
C ALA A 138 -4.09 -3.13 5.24
N VAL A 139 -4.66 -3.21 6.45
CA VAL A 139 -6.10 -3.43 6.63
C VAL A 139 -6.91 -2.26 6.04
N LEU A 140 -6.49 -1.02 6.28
CA LEU A 140 -7.15 0.16 5.67
C LEU A 140 -7.05 0.16 4.15
N LEU A 141 -5.88 -0.18 3.59
CA LEU A 141 -5.69 -0.29 2.16
C LEU A 141 -6.56 -1.39 1.56
N ALA A 142 -6.64 -2.56 2.21
CA ALA A 142 -7.47 -3.68 1.75
C ALA A 142 -8.96 -3.33 1.73
N LEU A 143 -9.44 -2.64 2.77
CA LEU A 143 -10.82 -2.11 2.79
C LEU A 143 -11.07 -1.16 1.62
N GLU A 144 -10.13 -0.26 1.33
CA GLU A 144 -10.27 0.66 0.20
C GLU A 144 -10.19 -0.04 -1.16
N VAL A 145 -9.37 -1.10 -1.28
CA VAL A 145 -9.29 -1.95 -2.46
C VAL A 145 -10.64 -2.59 -2.74
N LYS A 146 -11.25 -3.24 -1.74
CA LYS A 146 -12.57 -3.85 -1.87
C LYS A 146 -13.65 -2.82 -2.18
N ARG A 147 -13.71 -1.74 -1.39
CA ARG A 147 -14.76 -0.71 -1.51
C ARG A 147 -14.76 -0.01 -2.86
N ARG A 148 -13.57 0.22 -3.43
CA ARG A 148 -13.40 0.94 -4.70
C ARG A 148 -13.26 0.01 -5.90
N GLY A 149 -13.26 -1.31 -5.69
CA GLY A 149 -13.04 -2.30 -6.74
C GLY A 149 -11.70 -2.12 -7.44
N ILE A 150 -10.63 -1.88 -6.69
CA ILE A 150 -9.27 -1.72 -7.24
C ILE A 150 -8.73 -3.10 -7.64
N GLN A 151 -8.20 -3.22 -8.86
CA GLN A 151 -7.70 -4.49 -9.39
C GLN A 151 -6.18 -4.60 -9.34
N HIS A 152 -5.45 -3.48 -9.28
CA HIS A 152 -3.99 -3.48 -9.33
C HIS A 152 -3.40 -2.54 -8.29
N LEU A 153 -2.47 -3.05 -7.48
CA LEU A 153 -1.68 -2.28 -6.54
C LEU A 153 -0.25 -2.15 -7.05
N HIS A 154 0.23 -0.91 -7.16
CA HIS A 154 1.56 -0.57 -7.62
C HIS A 154 2.34 0.14 -6.50
N ALA A 155 3.26 -0.58 -5.85
CA ALA A 155 4.08 -0.01 -4.78
C ALA A 155 5.38 0.58 -5.31
N HIS A 156 5.74 1.78 -4.86
CA HIS A 156 7.06 2.35 -5.15
C HIS A 156 8.06 2.09 -4.02
N PHE A 157 9.26 1.67 -4.42
CA PHE A 157 10.42 1.34 -3.58
C PHE A 157 10.23 0.15 -2.64
N ALA A 158 11.33 -0.55 -2.34
CA ALA A 158 11.40 -1.61 -1.34
C ALA A 158 11.41 -1.02 0.09
N THR A 159 10.33 -0.33 0.45
CA THR A 159 10.13 0.29 1.78
C THR A 159 8.82 -0.22 2.40
N SER A 160 8.38 0.36 3.52
CA SER A 160 7.10 0.02 4.17
C SER A 160 5.89 0.06 3.20
N ALA A 161 5.93 0.90 2.16
CA ALA A 161 4.90 0.91 1.11
C ALA A 161 4.74 -0.47 0.42
N SER A 162 5.84 -1.17 0.15
CA SER A 162 5.82 -2.50 -0.45
C SER A 162 5.30 -3.55 0.53
N THR A 163 5.70 -3.49 1.81
CA THR A 163 5.21 -4.40 2.86
C THR A 163 3.70 -4.25 3.07
N VAL A 164 3.22 -3.01 3.22
CA VAL A 164 1.80 -2.67 3.33
C VAL A 164 1.02 -3.15 2.11
N THR A 165 1.56 -2.94 0.90
CA THR A 165 0.93 -3.38 -0.34
C THR A 165 0.81 -4.90 -0.42
N ARG A 166 1.88 -5.63 -0.08
CA ARG A 166 1.89 -7.09 -0.06
C ARG A 166 0.81 -7.63 0.88
N MET A 167 0.76 -7.12 2.11
CA MET A 167 -0.26 -7.52 3.10
C MET A 167 -1.66 -7.19 2.59
N ALA A 168 -1.90 -5.98 2.10
CA ALA A 168 -3.21 -5.57 1.60
C ALA A 168 -3.68 -6.43 0.42
N ALA A 169 -2.79 -6.81 -0.50
CA ALA A 169 -3.11 -7.69 -1.62
C ALA A 169 -3.56 -9.09 -1.17
N GLN A 170 -3.04 -9.59 -0.05
CA GLN A 170 -3.45 -10.88 0.52
C GLN A 170 -4.78 -10.79 1.28
N PHE A 171 -5.13 -9.61 1.77
CA PHE A 171 -6.35 -9.35 2.51
C PHE A 171 -7.57 -9.05 1.63
N ALA A 172 -7.34 -8.60 0.38
CA ALA A 172 -8.32 -7.94 -0.46
C ALA A 172 -8.84 -8.75 -1.64
#